data_AF-A0A972WHM0-F1
#
_entry.id   AF-A0A972WHM0-F1
#
_cell.length_a   1.000
_cell.length_b   1.000
_cell.length_c   1.000
_cell.angle_alpha   90.00
_cell.angle_beta   90.00
_cell.angle_gamma   90.00
#
_symmetry.space_group_name_H-M   'P 1'
#
loop_
_entity.id
_entity.type
_entity.pdbx_description
1 polymer ?
#
loop_
_entity_poly.entity_id
_entity_poly.type
_entity_poly.pdbx_seq_one_letter_code
_entity_poly.pdbx_strand_id
1 'polypeptide(L)'
;MKDLAAQSGEATKGIYQAAAEISDQVRNLLVSLKNETQTDPGTSVDDQIIALVTGIEKIGAISQRIDGIASETNMLALNATIEANRAGDKGRGFAVVAGEVKVLASQTSQATQQINALVEKLNALAQRMAEMVT
;
A
#
# COMPACT_ATOMS: atom_id res chain seq x y z
N MET A 1 -7.19 16.34 -12.26
CA MET A 1 -7.76 14.98 -12.54
C MET A 1 -6.68 14.05 -13.10
N LYS A 2 -6.04 14.34 -14.24
CA LYS A 2 -4.90 13.54 -14.75
C LYS A 2 -3.76 13.38 -13.74
N ASP A 3 -3.40 14.45 -13.03
CA ASP A 3 -2.32 14.39 -12.03
C ASP A 3 -2.68 13.52 -10.82
N LEU A 4 -3.94 13.52 -10.37
CA LEU A 4 -4.34 12.75 -9.18
C LEU A 4 -4.34 11.24 -9.46
N ALA A 5 -4.81 10.83 -10.64
CA ALA A 5 -4.79 9.42 -11.04
C ALA A 5 -3.36 8.92 -11.28
N ALA A 6 -2.51 9.72 -11.92
CA ALA A 6 -1.09 9.39 -12.12
C ALA A 6 -0.35 9.29 -10.77
N GLN A 7 -0.58 10.24 -9.87
CA GLN A 7 0.05 10.29 -8.56
C GLN A 7 -0.42 9.14 -7.66
N SER A 8 -1.69 8.73 -7.74
CA SER A 8 -2.22 7.55 -7.04
C SER A 8 -1.60 6.25 -7.57
N GLY A 9 -1.44 6.11 -8.89
CA GLY A 9 -0.79 4.95 -9.50
C GLY A 9 0.69 4.83 -9.12
N GLU A 10 1.42 5.94 -9.15
CA GLU A 10 2.83 5.99 -8.75
C GLU A 10 3.02 5.70 -7.26
N ALA A 11 2.15 6.24 -6.40
CA ALA A 11 2.16 5.95 -4.97
C ALA A 11 1.87 4.46 -4.69
N THR A 12 0.92 3.86 -5.39
CA THR A 12 0.61 2.41 -5.26
C THR A 12 1.83 1.57 -5.63
N LYS A 13 2.51 1.90 -6.73
CA LYS A 13 3.74 1.24 -7.15
C LYS A 13 4.86 1.36 -6.12
N GLY A 14 5.07 2.56 -5.58
CA GLY A 14 6.08 2.80 -4.55
C GLY A 14 5.84 1.97 -3.28
N ILE A 15 4.57 1.79 -2.88
CA ILE A 15 4.24 0.91 -1.76
C ILE A 15 4.59 -0.56 -2.05
N TYR A 16 4.23 -1.09 -3.22
CA TYR A 16 4.57 -2.48 -3.54
C TYR A 16 6.07 -2.74 -3.48
N GLN A 17 6.89 -1.78 -3.93
CA GLN A 17 8.34 -1.85 -3.84
C GLN A 17 8.79 -1.85 -2.38
N ALA A 18 8.30 -0.91 -1.57
CA ALA A 18 8.62 -0.85 -0.15
C ALA A 18 8.21 -2.14 0.60
N ALA A 19 7.04 -2.71 0.28
CA ALA A 19 6.56 -3.94 0.91
C ALA A 19 7.42 -5.16 0.52
N ALA A 20 7.92 -5.20 -0.72
CA ALA A 20 8.85 -6.23 -1.17
C ALA A 20 10.21 -6.10 -0.48
N GLU A 21 10.76 -4.88 -0.40
CA GLU A 21 12.01 -4.60 0.32
C GLU A 21 11.92 -5.01 1.79
N ILE A 22 10.81 -4.70 2.46
CA ILE A 22 10.55 -5.12 3.83
C ILE A 22 10.47 -6.65 3.94
N SER A 23 9.81 -7.32 2.99
CA SER A 23 9.71 -8.79 2.99
C SER A 23 11.09 -9.45 2.87
N ASP A 24 12.02 -8.84 2.14
CA ASP A 24 13.40 -9.31 2.02
C ASP A 24 14.21 -9.01 3.28
N GLN A 25 14.00 -7.84 3.90
CA GLN A 25 14.60 -7.52 5.21
C GLN A 25 14.17 -8.52 6.30
N VAL A 26 12.88 -8.87 6.37
CA VAL A 26 12.34 -9.90 7.27
C VAL A 26 13.04 -11.24 7.06
N ARG A 27 13.19 -11.66 5.80
CA ARG A 27 13.87 -12.92 5.46
C ARG A 27 15.34 -12.93 5.89
N ASN A 28 16.06 -11.85 5.65
CA ASN A 28 17.47 -11.73 6.05
C ASN A 28 17.61 -11.79 7.57
N LEU A 29 16.73 -11.09 8.29
CA LEU A 29 16.76 -11.05 9.75
C LEU A 29 16.41 -12.42 10.38
N LEU A 30 15.50 -13.20 9.78
CA LEU A 30 15.26 -14.60 10.18
C LEU A 30 16.50 -15.49 10.02
N VAL A 31 17.31 -15.26 8.97
CA VAL A 31 18.56 -16.00 8.77
C VAL A 31 19.61 -15.60 9.80
N SER A 32 19.73 -14.30 10.09
CA SER A 32 20.66 -13.79 11.12
C SER A 32 20.31 -14.30 12.52
N LEU A 33 19.03 -14.30 12.88
CA LEU A 33 18.53 -14.89 14.14
C LEU A 33 18.94 -16.36 14.30
N LYS A 34 18.77 -17.16 13.24
CA LYS A 34 19.13 -18.57 13.27
C LYS A 34 20.64 -18.82 13.39
N ASN A 35 21.46 -17.86 12.95
CA ASN A 35 22.91 -17.98 12.89
C ASN A 35 23.59 -17.31 14.11
N GLU A 36 22.94 -17.34 15.29
CA GLU A 36 23.24 -16.73 16.60
C GLU A 36 24.70 -16.80 17.15
N THR A 37 25.67 -17.29 16.38
CA THR A 37 27.09 -17.35 16.74
C THR A 37 27.99 -16.33 16.05
N GLN A 38 27.50 -15.54 15.09
CA GLN A 38 28.32 -14.50 14.43
C GLN A 38 27.49 -13.30 13.98
N THR A 39 27.30 -12.31 14.85
CA THR A 39 26.93 -10.97 14.38
C THR A 39 27.79 -9.90 15.05
N ASP A 40 28.47 -9.18 14.18
CA ASP A 40 29.12 -7.88 14.34
C ASP A 40 28.48 -6.98 15.44
N PRO A 41 29.26 -6.38 16.36
CA PRO A 41 28.74 -5.51 17.43
C PRO A 41 28.01 -4.23 16.96
N GLY A 42 27.99 -3.93 15.66
CA GLY A 42 27.56 -2.64 15.12
C GLY A 42 26.05 -2.45 14.91
N THR A 43 25.24 -3.52 14.87
CA THR A 43 23.77 -3.41 14.79
C THR A 43 23.14 -4.63 15.43
N SER A 44 22.44 -4.42 16.56
CA SER A 44 21.75 -5.52 17.22
C SER A 44 20.58 -6.00 16.38
N VAL A 45 20.23 -7.27 16.52
CA VAL A 45 19.00 -7.83 15.92
C VAL A 45 17.78 -7.00 16.34
N ASP A 46 17.76 -6.49 17.58
CA ASP A 46 16.72 -5.60 18.09
C ASP A 46 16.57 -4.32 17.26
N ASP A 47 17.68 -3.66 16.92
CA ASP A 47 17.66 -2.43 16.10
C ASP A 47 17.05 -2.70 14.71
N GLN A 48 17.34 -3.88 14.12
CA GLN A 48 16.80 -4.28 12.82
C GLN A 48 15.29 -4.60 12.91
N ILE A 49 14.83 -5.22 13.99
CA ILE A 49 13.40 -5.45 14.25
C ILE A 49 12.66 -4.11 14.41
N ILE A 50 13.22 -3.15 15.14
CA ILE A 50 12.61 -1.81 15.33
C ILE A 50 12.50 -1.06 13.99
N ALA A 51 13.56 -1.08 13.18
CA ALA A 51 13.56 -0.44 11.87
C ALA A 51 12.52 -1.07 10.93
N LEU A 52 12.40 -2.40 10.96
CA LEU A 52 11.41 -3.16 10.22
C LEU A 52 9.98 -2.78 10.60
N VAL A 53 9.63 -2.79 11.90
CA VAL A 53 8.30 -2.40 12.39
C VAL A 53 7.96 -0.98 11.96
N THR A 54 8.90 -0.05 12.12
CA THR A 54 8.73 1.35 11.70
C THR A 54 8.47 1.47 10.20
N GLY A 55 9.14 0.65 9.38
CA GLY A 55 8.91 0.59 7.94
C GLY A 55 7.51 0.09 7.59
N ILE A 56 7.05 -0.98 8.26
CA ILE A 56 5.73 -1.57 8.05
C ILE A 56 4.62 -0.57 8.40
N GLU A 57 4.75 0.15 9.52
CA GLU A 57 3.80 1.19 9.95
C GLU A 57 3.68 2.32 8.92
N LYS A 58 4.82 2.81 8.39
CA LYS A 58 4.82 3.84 7.35
C LYS A 58 4.10 3.37 6.09
N ILE A 59 4.33 2.13 5.66
CA ILE A 59 3.63 1.55 4.51
C ILE A 59 2.11 1.50 4.77
N GLY A 60 1.70 1.02 5.95
CA GLY A 60 0.29 0.97 6.33
C GLY A 60 -0.38 2.34 6.27
N ALA A 61 0.27 3.38 6.80
CA ALA A 61 -0.24 4.75 6.75
C ALA A 61 -0.38 5.31 5.32
N ILE A 62 0.60 5.05 4.44
CA ILE A 62 0.52 5.48 3.04
C ILE A 62 -0.59 4.71 2.31
N SER A 63 -0.68 3.39 2.51
CA SER A 63 -1.73 2.54 1.92
C SER A 63 -3.13 3.03 2.28
N GLN A 64 -3.37 3.34 3.56
CA GLN A 64 -4.65 3.89 4.03
C GLN A 64 -4.98 5.24 3.38
N ARG A 65 -3.98 6.11 3.21
CA ARG A 65 -4.18 7.40 2.53
C ARG A 65 -4.53 7.22 1.05
N ILE A 66 -3.92 6.26 0.35
CA ILE A 66 -4.26 5.97 -1.06
C ILE A 66 -5.69 5.41 -1.16
N ASP A 67 -6.10 4.53 -0.24
CA ASP A 67 -7.46 4.00 -0.23
C ASP A 67 -8.49 5.12 -0.06
N GLY A 68 -8.18 6.12 0.78
CA GLY A 68 -8.99 7.33 0.91
C GLY A 68 -9.11 8.11 -0.41
N ILE A 69 -8.00 8.33 -1.12
CA ILE A 69 -7.98 8.99 -2.44
C ILE A 69 -8.79 8.19 -3.47
N ALA A 70 -8.66 6.86 -3.48
CA ALA A 70 -9.41 5.98 -4.37
C ALA A 70 -10.92 6.07 -4.10
N SER A 71 -11.32 6.08 -2.83
CA SER A 71 -12.73 6.23 -2.42
C SER A 71 -13.31 7.59 -2.84
N GLU A 72 -12.57 8.67 -2.61
CA GLU A 72 -12.97 10.02 -3.05
C GLU A 72 -13.07 10.11 -4.59
N THR A 73 -12.10 9.54 -5.30
CA THR A 73 -12.09 9.50 -6.77
C THR A 73 -13.28 8.70 -7.31
N ASN A 74 -13.63 7.58 -6.67
CA ASN A 74 -14.80 6.78 -7.03
C ASN A 74 -16.10 7.56 -6.82
N MET A 75 -16.20 8.33 -5.73
CA MET A 75 -17.36 9.21 -5.47
C MET A 75 -17.46 10.36 -6.49
N LEU A 76 -16.34 10.99 -6.85
CA LEU A 76 -16.32 12.03 -7.89
C LEU A 76 -16.72 11.46 -9.26
N ALA A 77 -16.24 10.27 -9.61
CA ALA A 77 -16.60 9.58 -10.84
C ALA A 77 -18.08 9.19 -10.89
N LEU A 78 -18.65 8.78 -9.75
CA LEU A 78 -20.08 8.53 -9.63
C LEU A 78 -20.90 9.81 -9.88
N ASN A 79 -20.54 10.92 -9.24
CA ASN A 79 -21.19 12.21 -9.44
C ASN A 79 -21.10 12.67 -10.91
N ALA A 80 -19.94 12.50 -11.53
CA ALA A 80 -19.74 12.79 -12.95
C ALA A 80 -20.60 11.91 -13.86
N THR A 81 -20.78 10.63 -13.51
CA THR A 81 -21.67 9.71 -14.24
C THR A 81 -23.13 10.15 -14.16
N ILE A 82 -23.59 10.57 -12.97
CA ILE A 82 -24.96 11.09 -12.75
C ILE A 82 -25.18 12.34 -13.61
N GLU A 83 -24.24 13.28 -13.57
CA GLU A 83 -24.34 14.54 -14.30
C GLU A 83 -24.27 14.32 -15.83
N ALA A 84 -23.45 13.38 -16.28
CA ALA A 84 -23.40 12.97 -17.68
C ALA A 84 -24.73 12.39 -18.17
N ASN A 85 -25.41 11.57 -17.36
CA ASN A 85 -26.75 11.07 -17.68
C ASN A 85 -27.79 12.20 -17.71
N ARG A 86 -27.68 13.17 -16.80
CA ARG A 86 -28.58 14.36 -16.76
C ARG A 86 -28.44 15.22 -18.01
N ALA A 87 -27.24 15.30 -18.59
CA ALA A 87 -26.97 16.03 -19.83
C ALA A 87 -27.45 15.31 -21.11
N GLY A 88 -27.97 14.08 -20.99
CA GLY A 88 -28.48 13.29 -22.13
C GLY A 88 -27.41 13.07 -23.20
N ASP A 89 -27.75 13.34 -24.47
CA ASP A 89 -26.86 13.09 -25.60
C ASP A 89 -25.55 13.90 -25.54
N LYS A 90 -25.58 15.08 -24.91
CA LYS A 90 -24.38 15.92 -24.73
C LYS A 90 -23.41 15.36 -23.69
N GLY A 91 -23.86 14.45 -22.82
CA GLY A 91 -23.06 13.84 -21.76
C GLY A 91 -22.43 12.51 -22.10
N ARG A 92 -22.74 11.89 -23.25
CA ARG A 92 -22.29 10.52 -23.58
C ARG A 92 -20.77 10.33 -23.51
N GLY A 93 -19.98 11.29 -24.01
CA GLY A 93 -18.52 11.22 -23.93
C GLY A 93 -17.99 11.33 -22.49
N PHE A 94 -18.62 12.18 -21.67
CA PHE A 94 -18.27 12.31 -20.25
C PHE A 94 -18.66 11.07 -19.44
N ALA A 95 -19.78 10.41 -19.78
CA ALA A 95 -20.21 9.17 -19.14
C ALA A 95 -19.18 8.05 -19.32
N VAL A 96 -18.60 7.91 -20.51
CA VAL A 96 -17.55 6.90 -20.79
C VAL A 96 -16.30 7.17 -19.94
N VAL A 97 -15.83 8.42 -19.90
CA VAL A 97 -14.65 8.79 -19.10
C VAL A 97 -14.92 8.60 -17.60
N ALA A 98 -16.09 9.00 -17.11
CA ALA A 98 -16.47 8.81 -15.71
C ALA A 98 -16.54 7.32 -15.33
N GLY A 99 -17.04 6.47 -16.23
CA GLY A 99 -17.00 5.02 -16.06
C GLY A 99 -15.59 4.47 -15.91
N GLU A 100 -14.67 4.89 -16.78
CA GLU A 100 -13.27 4.44 -16.73
C GLU A 100 -12.57 4.88 -15.44
N VAL A 101 -12.79 6.14 -15.00
CA VAL A 101 -12.23 6.65 -13.73
C VAL A 101 -12.77 5.86 -12.55
N LYS A 102 -14.04 5.48 -12.56
CA LYS A 102 -14.66 4.64 -11.52
C LYS A 102 -14.01 3.26 -11.44
N VAL A 103 -13.74 2.63 -12.59
CA VAL A 103 -13.06 1.33 -12.65
C VAL A 103 -11.65 1.43 -12.07
N LEU A 104 -10.87 2.45 -12.50
CA LEU A 104 -9.53 2.68 -11.99
C LEU A 104 -9.52 2.92 -10.47
N ALA A 105 -10.44 3.74 -9.96
CA ALA A 105 -10.56 3.98 -8.52
C ALA A 105 -10.88 2.70 -7.74
N SER A 106 -11.76 1.84 -8.26
CA SER A 106 -12.06 0.54 -7.66
C SER A 106 -10.85 -0.40 -7.68
N GLN A 107 -10.07 -0.41 -8.76
CA GLN A 107 -8.84 -1.22 -8.84
C GLN A 107 -7.78 -0.73 -7.85
N THR A 108 -7.63 0.59 -7.69
CA THR A 108 -6.72 1.16 -6.68
C THR A 108 -7.12 0.72 -5.28
N SER A 109 -8.40 0.77 -4.91
CA SER A 109 -8.87 0.34 -3.58
C SER A 109 -8.67 -1.18 -3.35
N GLN A 110 -8.80 -2.00 -4.39
CA GLN A 110 -8.46 -3.43 -4.26
C GLN A 110 -6.96 -3.65 -4.05
N ALA A 111 -6.11 -2.88 -4.73
CA ALA A 111 -4.66 -2.96 -4.55
C ALA A 111 -4.23 -2.54 -3.14
N THR A 112 -4.78 -1.46 -2.59
CA THR A 112 -4.51 -1.02 -1.21
C THR A 112 -4.98 -2.04 -0.17
N GLN A 113 -6.09 -2.74 -0.41
CA GLN A 113 -6.52 -3.85 0.44
C GLN A 113 -5.53 -5.02 0.44
N GLN A 114 -4.99 -5.39 -0.73
CA GLN A 114 -3.95 -6.42 -0.83
C GLN A 114 -2.67 -6.02 -0.09
N ILE A 115 -2.29 -4.74 -0.20
CA ILE A 115 -1.16 -4.17 0.54
C ILE A 115 -1.40 -4.26 2.05
N ASN A 116 -2.58 -3.90 2.53
CA ASN A 116 -2.91 -3.97 3.96
C ASN A 116 -2.79 -5.41 4.48
N ALA A 117 -3.26 -6.40 3.70
CA ALA A 117 -3.08 -7.81 4.06
C ALA A 117 -1.60 -8.26 4.09
N LEU A 118 -0.74 -7.68 3.24
CA LEU A 118 0.71 -7.91 3.29
C LEU A 118 1.33 -7.27 4.54
N VAL A 119 0.96 -6.03 4.85
CA VAL A 119 1.40 -5.29 6.04
C VAL A 119 1.05 -6.06 7.32
N GLU A 120 -0.17 -6.59 7.43
CA GLU A 120 -0.60 -7.42 8.57
C GLU A 120 0.27 -8.69 8.72
N LYS A 121 0.54 -9.38 7.61
CA LYS A 121 1.43 -10.55 7.62
C LYS A 121 2.83 -10.15 8.09
N LEU A 122 3.39 -9.08 7.55
CA LEU A 122 4.73 -8.61 7.90
C LEU A 122 4.83 -8.22 9.38
N ASN A 123 3.81 -7.55 9.92
CA ASN A 123 3.72 -7.24 11.35
C ASN A 123 3.72 -8.51 12.21
N ALA A 124 2.92 -9.51 11.85
CA ALA A 124 2.88 -10.78 12.58
C ALA A 124 4.23 -11.52 12.53
N LEU A 125 4.95 -11.46 11.41
CA LEU A 125 6.30 -12.01 11.31
C LEU A 125 7.29 -11.23 12.20
N ALA A 126 7.26 -9.90 12.16
CA ALA A 126 8.14 -9.05 12.97
C ALA A 126 7.93 -9.26 14.47
N GLN A 127 6.69 -9.42 14.93
CA GLN A 127 6.37 -9.75 16.33
C GLN A 127 6.96 -11.09 16.77
N ARG A 128 6.81 -12.14 15.95
CA ARG A 128 7.43 -13.45 16.25
C ARG A 128 8.94 -13.37 16.32
N MET A 129 9.55 -12.50 15.53
CA MET A 129 11.00 -12.29 15.55
C MET A 129 11.44 -11.62 16.85
N ALA A 130 10.68 -10.63 17.33
CA ALA A 130 10.96 -9.99 18.62
C ALA A 130 10.88 -10.99 19.78
N GLU A 131 9.87 -11.86 19.78
CA GLU A 131 9.68 -12.91 20.79
C GLU A 131 10.79 -13.96 20.81
N MET A 132 11.50 -14.19 19.69
CA MET A 132 12.60 -15.17 19.64
C MET A 132 13.91 -14.63 20.24
N VAL A 133 14.06 -13.31 20.35
CA VAL A 133 15.27 -12.66 20.90
C VAL A 133 15.17 -12.42 22.40
N THR A 134 13.94 -12.37 22.94
CA THR A 134 13.66 -12.12 24.36
C THR A 134 13.66 -13.40 25.19
#